data_AF-A0A3G6TW30-F1
#
_entry.id   AF-A0A3G6TW30-F1
#
_cell.length_a   1.000
_cell.length_b   1.000
_cell.length_c   1.000
_cell.angle_alpha   90.00
_cell.angle_beta   90.00
_cell.angle_gamma   90.00
#
_symmetry.space_group_name_H-M   'P 1'
#
loop_
_entity.id
_entity.type
_entity.pdbx_description
1 polymer ?
#
loop_
_entity_poly.entity_id
_entity_poly.type
_entity_poly.pdbx_seq_one_letter_code
_entity_poly.pdbx_strand_id
1 'polypeptide(L)'
;MEFEQLTNNHYNMIKYFLLGAFTLAQFSLVSAKETPSLPKSTTLSYNAFQQVPKTVIIKTKKFKIRIDKQPNGRYLYQSWNANAKITAKPSMIISDGELIPDGTGGNYYFNFTNEGHSYQVWRNYLTDSAKKAPYTLVVTDVNDREIVRQDGVVVKN
;
A
#
# COMPACT_ATOMS: atom_id res chain seq x y z
N MET A 1 19.95 -16.73 50.22
CA MET A 1 19.53 -17.06 51.60
C MET A 1 20.16 -16.01 52.49
N GLU A 2 19.32 -15.32 53.26
CA GLU A 2 19.63 -14.32 54.31
C GLU A 2 20.22 -12.95 53.93
N PHE A 3 19.28 -12.00 53.76
CA PHE A 3 19.10 -10.73 54.49
C PHE A 3 19.78 -10.65 55.90
N GLU A 4 20.15 -9.52 56.51
CA GLU A 4 19.50 -8.20 56.63
C GLU A 4 20.50 -7.06 56.93
N GLN A 5 20.07 -5.84 56.57
CA GLN A 5 20.55 -4.58 57.12
C GLN A 5 20.05 -4.38 58.56
N LEU A 6 20.95 -3.98 59.45
CA LEU A 6 20.60 -3.37 60.74
C LEU A 6 20.98 -1.88 60.67
N THR A 7 20.00 -0.99 60.81
CA THR A 7 19.77 -0.25 62.06
C THR A 7 18.90 0.98 61.81
N ASN A 8 17.70 0.93 62.42
CA ASN A 8 17.12 1.95 63.29
C ASN A 8 17.60 3.40 63.10
N ASN A 9 16.67 4.34 62.94
CA ASN A 9 16.32 5.14 64.13
C ASN A 9 15.13 6.09 63.95
N HIS A 10 14.39 6.13 65.07
CA HIS A 10 13.70 7.27 65.66
C HIS A 10 12.32 7.69 65.13
N TYR A 11 11.36 7.26 65.93
CA TYR A 11 10.03 7.81 66.14
C TYR A 11 10.05 9.31 66.47
N ASN A 12 9.07 10.05 65.95
CA ASN A 12 8.44 11.16 66.66
C ASN A 12 6.93 11.12 66.44
N MET A 13 6.20 11.00 67.56
CA MET A 13 4.74 10.98 67.63
C MET A 13 4.15 12.37 67.44
N ILE A 14 3.04 12.49 66.70
CA ILE A 14 1.94 13.35 67.11
C ILE A 14 0.59 12.76 66.66
N LYS A 15 -0.39 12.97 67.53
CA LYS A 15 -1.66 12.25 67.64
C LYS A 15 -2.82 13.13 67.12
N TYR A 16 -3.66 12.48 66.31
CA TYR A 16 -5.14 12.54 66.28
C TYR A 16 -5.93 13.62 65.51
N PHE A 17 -6.79 13.04 64.64
CA PHE A 17 -8.18 13.36 64.27
C PHE A 17 -8.48 14.67 63.56
N LEU A 18 -9.05 14.57 62.35
CA LEU A 18 -10.43 14.98 62.08
C LEU A 18 -10.90 14.53 60.68
N LEU A 19 -11.96 13.72 60.71
CA LEU A 19 -13.09 13.59 59.79
C LEU A 19 -13.08 14.46 58.51
N GLY A 20 -13.25 13.80 57.36
CA GLY A 20 -13.83 14.44 56.17
C GLY A 20 -13.12 14.13 54.87
N ALA A 21 -13.37 12.95 54.30
CA ALA A 21 -13.19 12.76 52.86
C ALA A 21 -14.56 12.42 52.27
N PHE A 22 -15.25 13.48 51.80
CA PHE A 22 -16.29 13.35 50.80
C PHE A 22 -15.66 12.65 49.58
N THR A 23 -16.01 11.39 49.34
CA THR A 23 -15.68 10.73 48.08
C THR A 23 -16.59 11.31 47.00
N LEU A 24 -16.17 12.42 46.40
CA LEU A 24 -16.67 12.78 45.07
C LEU A 24 -16.08 11.74 44.10
N ALA A 25 -16.82 10.66 43.88
CA ALA A 25 -16.61 9.80 42.72
C ALA A 25 -16.74 10.71 41.49
N GLN A 26 -15.61 11.06 40.89
CA GLN A 26 -15.62 11.74 39.60
C GLN A 26 -16.15 10.74 38.57
N PHE A 27 -17.44 10.83 38.27
CA PHE A 27 -17.99 10.23 37.05
C PHE A 27 -17.35 10.97 35.88
N SER A 28 -16.24 10.42 35.39
CA SER A 28 -15.69 10.83 34.11
C SER A 28 -16.66 10.33 33.04
N LEU A 29 -17.47 11.23 32.49
CA LEU A 29 -18.10 11.00 31.20
C LEU A 29 -16.98 11.05 30.15
N VAL A 30 -16.31 9.92 29.94
CA VAL A 30 -15.55 9.70 28.70
C VAL A 30 -16.58 9.68 27.58
N SER A 31 -16.56 10.72 26.75
CA SER A 31 -17.16 10.66 25.42
C SER A 31 -16.36 9.64 24.62
N ALA A 32 -16.85 8.40 24.59
CA ALA A 32 -16.36 7.40 23.67
C ALA A 32 -16.76 7.87 22.27
N LYS A 33 -15.83 8.52 21.56
CA LYS A 33 -15.93 8.65 20.11
C LYS A 33 -15.97 7.22 19.58
N GLU A 34 -17.15 6.79 19.15
CA GLU A 34 -17.30 5.54 18.40
C GLU A 34 -16.23 5.55 17.30
N THR A 35 -15.22 4.67 17.43
CA THR A 35 -14.44 4.27 16.27
C THR A 35 -15.46 3.65 15.32
N PRO A 36 -15.67 4.21 14.12
CA PRO A 36 -16.45 3.51 13.12
C PRO A 36 -15.77 2.16 12.93
N SER A 37 -16.50 1.10 13.22
CA SER A 37 -16.10 -0.24 12.87
C SER A 37 -15.66 -0.24 11.40
N LEU A 38 -14.48 -0.83 11.18
CA LEU A 38 -13.91 -1.10 9.86
C LEU A 38 -15.01 -1.45 8.86
N PRO A 39 -15.22 -0.68 7.77
CA PRO A 39 -16.17 -1.07 6.76
C PRO A 39 -15.61 -2.28 6.02
N LYS A 40 -16.11 -3.45 6.42
CA LYS A 40 -16.11 -4.71 5.69
C LYS A 40 -16.45 -4.43 4.22
N SER A 41 -15.46 -4.63 3.34
CA SER A 41 -15.60 -4.61 1.88
C SER A 41 -16.50 -3.50 1.33
N THR A 42 -16.00 -2.27 1.29
CA THR A 42 -16.63 -1.27 0.44
C THR A 42 -16.32 -1.68 -1.01
N THR A 43 -17.29 -2.32 -1.65
CA THR A 43 -17.45 -2.29 -3.11
C THR A 43 -17.61 -0.81 -3.48
N LEU A 44 -16.48 -0.09 -3.56
CA LEU A 44 -16.45 1.28 -4.03
C LEU A 44 -16.92 1.23 -5.48
N SER A 45 -18.12 1.78 -5.68
CA SER A 45 -18.73 2.06 -6.97
C SER A 45 -17.72 2.81 -7.85
N TYR A 46 -17.00 2.06 -8.69
CA TYR A 46 -15.90 2.50 -9.56
C TYR A 46 -16.44 3.30 -10.78
N ASN A 47 -17.45 4.14 -10.57
CA ASN A 47 -18.26 4.70 -11.65
C ASN A 47 -17.86 6.11 -12.09
N ALA A 48 -16.66 6.57 -11.71
CA ALA A 48 -16.04 7.77 -12.30
C ALA A 48 -14.66 7.50 -12.94
N PHE A 49 -14.29 6.23 -13.15
CA PHE A 49 -12.95 5.85 -13.61
C PHE A 49 -12.95 5.56 -15.11
N GLN A 50 -11.94 6.08 -15.82
CA GLN A 50 -11.59 5.57 -17.14
C GLN A 50 -11.44 4.04 -17.08
N GLN A 51 -12.06 3.34 -18.02
CA GLN A 51 -12.15 1.88 -17.97
C GLN A 51 -10.74 1.27 -17.99
N VAL A 52 -10.38 0.57 -16.92
CA VAL A 52 -9.14 -0.20 -16.84
C VAL A 52 -9.28 -1.39 -17.80
N PRO A 53 -8.38 -1.53 -18.78
CA PRO A 53 -8.50 -2.60 -19.76
C PRO A 53 -8.32 -3.97 -19.10
N LYS A 54 -9.06 -4.97 -19.56
CA LYS A 54 -8.88 -6.36 -19.10
C LYS A 54 -7.48 -6.89 -19.45
N THR A 55 -6.94 -6.48 -20.60
CA THR A 55 -5.59 -6.79 -21.04
C THR A 55 -4.94 -5.55 -21.62
N VAL A 56 -3.69 -5.30 -21.26
CA VAL A 56 -2.86 -4.29 -21.91
C VAL A 56 -1.49 -4.85 -22.24
N ILE A 57 -0.98 -4.51 -23.43
CA ILE A 57 0.39 -4.83 -23.84
C ILE A 57 1.15 -3.52 -24.01
N ILE A 58 2.24 -3.39 -23.29
CA ILE A 58 3.06 -2.19 -23.19
C ILE A 58 4.44 -2.51 -23.72
N LYS A 59 4.95 -1.70 -24.65
CA LYS A 59 6.33 -1.78 -25.12
C LYS A 59 7.12 -0.59 -24.58
N THR A 60 8.17 -0.89 -23.83
CA THR A 60 9.20 0.07 -23.42
C THR A 60 10.45 -0.11 -24.28
N LYS A 61 11.50 0.69 -24.04
CA LYS A 61 12.79 0.52 -24.72
C LYS A 61 13.43 -0.85 -24.44
N LYS A 62 13.24 -1.40 -23.24
CA LYS A 62 13.88 -2.66 -22.80
C LYS A 62 12.91 -3.85 -22.77
N PHE A 63 11.62 -3.62 -22.55
CA PHE A 63 10.67 -4.67 -22.23
C PHE A 63 9.43 -4.63 -23.12
N LYS A 64 8.89 -5.80 -23.41
CA LYS A 64 7.49 -5.98 -23.78
C LYS A 64 6.80 -6.55 -22.55
N ILE A 65 5.71 -5.93 -22.12
CA ILE A 65 4.99 -6.25 -20.88
C ILE A 65 3.54 -6.52 -21.24
N ARG A 66 2.96 -7.59 -20.71
CA ARG A 66 1.52 -7.85 -20.79
C ARG A 66 0.97 -7.96 -19.38
N ILE A 67 -0.14 -7.27 -19.16
CA ILE A 67 -0.90 -7.31 -17.93
C ILE A 67 -2.30 -7.80 -18.26
N ASP A 68 -2.72 -8.88 -17.61
CA ASP A 68 -4.05 -9.48 -17.78
C ASP A 68 -4.80 -9.52 -16.46
N LYS A 69 -6.03 -8.99 -16.44
CA LYS A 69 -6.98 -9.18 -15.33
C LYS A 69 -7.43 -10.64 -15.32
N GLN A 70 -7.19 -11.30 -14.20
CA GLN A 70 -7.55 -12.70 -13.97
C GLN A 70 -9.00 -12.83 -13.46
N PRO A 71 -9.62 -14.03 -13.54
CA PRO A 71 -10.98 -14.25 -13.04
C PRO A 71 -11.18 -13.93 -11.55
N ASN A 72 -10.13 -14.06 -10.74
CA ASN A 72 -10.14 -13.71 -9.32
C ASN A 72 -10.06 -12.19 -9.05
N GLY A 73 -10.04 -11.36 -10.10
CA GLY A 73 -9.95 -9.89 -9.99
C GLY A 73 -8.53 -9.34 -9.85
N ARG A 74 -7.53 -10.19 -9.63
CA ARG A 74 -6.09 -9.83 -9.58
C ARG A 74 -5.53 -9.68 -10.99
N TYR A 75 -4.28 -9.21 -11.07
CA TYR A 75 -3.58 -9.05 -12.34
C TYR A 75 -2.38 -9.98 -12.46
N LEU A 76 -2.10 -10.44 -13.68
CA LEU A 76 -0.93 -11.22 -14.04
C LEU A 76 0.02 -10.35 -14.86
N TYR A 77 1.26 -10.17 -14.39
CA TYR A 77 2.33 -9.52 -15.12
C TYR A 77 3.17 -10.55 -15.85
N GLN A 78 3.45 -10.30 -17.12
CA GLN A 78 4.39 -11.08 -17.92
C GLN A 78 5.31 -10.13 -18.68
N SER A 79 6.60 -10.39 -18.72
CA SER A 79 7.54 -9.59 -19.50
C SER A 79 8.49 -10.41 -20.36
N TRP A 80 8.93 -9.78 -21.44
CA TRP A 80 9.94 -10.25 -22.38
C TRP A 80 10.89 -9.11 -22.71
N ASN A 81 11.99 -9.42 -23.39
CA ASN A 81 12.77 -8.41 -24.12
C ASN A 81 11.87 -7.62 -25.09
N ALA A 82 12.14 -6.32 -25.28
CA ALA A 82 11.29 -5.39 -26.05
C ALA A 82 10.82 -5.89 -27.43
N ASN A 83 11.67 -6.65 -28.13
CA ASN A 83 11.40 -7.12 -29.49
C ASN A 83 10.93 -8.58 -29.56
N ALA A 84 10.85 -9.29 -28.44
CA ALA A 84 10.38 -10.67 -28.41
C ALA A 84 8.88 -10.77 -28.75
N LYS A 85 8.46 -11.90 -29.30
CA LYS A 85 7.04 -12.20 -29.54
C LYS A 85 6.36 -12.61 -28.23
N ILE A 86 5.10 -12.24 -28.04
CA ILE A 86 4.36 -12.61 -26.84
C ILE A 86 4.04 -14.10 -26.74
N THR A 87 4.07 -14.79 -27.89
CA THR A 87 3.88 -16.24 -27.97
C THR A 87 5.12 -17.00 -27.53
N ALA A 88 6.26 -16.33 -27.34
CA ALA A 88 7.44 -16.93 -26.76
C ALA A 88 7.30 -17.04 -25.24
N LYS A 89 8.12 -17.88 -24.61
CA LYS A 89 8.18 -17.98 -23.15
C LYS A 89 8.57 -16.61 -22.54
N PRO A 90 7.81 -16.07 -21.58
CA PRO A 90 8.17 -14.85 -20.88
C PRO A 90 9.44 -15.03 -20.05
N SER A 91 10.22 -13.96 -19.94
CA SER A 91 11.41 -13.88 -19.09
C SER A 91 11.03 -13.75 -17.61
N MET A 92 9.86 -13.19 -17.31
CA MET A 92 9.36 -13.00 -15.94
C MET A 92 7.84 -13.11 -15.94
N ILE A 93 7.30 -13.76 -14.91
CA ILE A 93 5.87 -13.84 -14.63
C ILE A 93 5.68 -13.48 -13.15
N ILE A 94 4.76 -12.57 -12.85
CA ILE A 94 4.41 -12.22 -11.47
C ILE A 94 2.88 -12.26 -11.35
N SER A 95 2.37 -13.13 -10.47
CA SER A 95 0.94 -13.26 -10.19
C SER A 95 0.47 -12.26 -9.14
N ASP A 96 -0.83 -12.28 -8.89
CA ASP A 96 -1.46 -11.61 -7.73
C ASP A 96 -1.22 -10.11 -7.64
N GLY A 97 -1.04 -9.45 -8.78
CA GLY A 97 -0.94 -8.00 -8.83
C GLY A 97 -2.25 -7.29 -8.50
N GLU A 98 -2.12 -6.05 -8.06
CA GLU A 98 -3.22 -5.17 -7.65
C GLU A 98 -3.35 -3.98 -8.58
N LEU A 99 -4.57 -3.46 -8.69
CA LEU A 99 -4.81 -2.14 -9.26
C LEU A 99 -4.93 -1.16 -8.09
N ILE A 100 -4.04 -0.19 -8.04
CA ILE A 100 -4.07 0.86 -7.03
C ILE A 100 -4.57 2.15 -7.69
N PRO A 101 -5.76 2.66 -7.31
CA PRO A 101 -6.21 3.97 -7.75
C PRO A 101 -5.31 5.06 -7.15
N ASP A 102 -4.99 6.06 -7.96
CA ASP A 102 -4.19 7.23 -7.56
C ASP A 102 -5.03 8.50 -7.72
N GLY A 103 -5.47 9.05 -6.60
CA GLY A 103 -6.34 10.21 -6.55
C GLY A 103 -7.75 9.98 -7.13
N THR A 104 -8.47 11.09 -7.36
CA THR A 104 -9.87 11.07 -7.82
C THR A 104 -10.01 11.23 -9.33
N GLY A 105 -8.93 11.57 -10.03
CA GLY A 105 -8.92 11.84 -11.48
C GLY A 105 -8.91 10.59 -12.38
N GLY A 106 -9.05 9.39 -11.79
CA GLY A 106 -9.04 8.14 -12.51
C GLY A 106 -7.64 7.59 -12.86
N ASN A 107 -6.58 8.19 -12.32
CA ASN A 107 -5.24 7.62 -12.43
C ASN A 107 -5.16 6.33 -11.61
N TYR A 108 -4.29 5.44 -12.07
CA TYR A 108 -4.03 4.18 -11.39
C TYR A 108 -2.65 3.65 -11.79
N TYR A 109 -2.15 2.71 -11.00
CA TYR A 109 -1.05 1.86 -11.39
C TYR A 109 -1.34 0.41 -11.03
N PHE A 110 -0.76 -0.50 -11.80
CA PHE A 110 -0.69 -1.90 -11.40
C PHE A 110 0.52 -2.09 -10.49
N ASN A 111 0.35 -2.75 -9.35
CA ASN A 111 1.44 -3.08 -8.44
C ASN A 111 1.65 -4.59 -8.38
N PHE A 112 2.89 -5.02 -8.55
CA PHE A 112 3.30 -6.42 -8.41
C PHE A 112 4.53 -6.48 -7.51
N THR A 113 4.68 -7.58 -6.76
CA THR A 113 5.84 -7.82 -5.90
C THR A 113 6.51 -9.12 -6.30
N ASN A 114 7.83 -9.10 -6.47
CA ASN A 114 8.61 -10.30 -6.70
C ASN A 114 9.99 -10.17 -6.03
N GLU A 115 10.36 -11.15 -5.19
CA GLU A 115 11.68 -11.20 -4.53
C GLU A 115 12.08 -9.88 -3.86
N GLY A 116 11.14 -9.26 -3.13
CA GLY A 116 11.39 -7.99 -2.42
C GLY A 116 11.38 -6.73 -3.29
N HIS A 117 11.19 -6.84 -4.60
CA HIS A 117 11.07 -5.71 -5.51
C HIS A 117 9.60 -5.38 -5.81
N SER A 118 9.26 -4.09 -5.90
CA SER A 118 7.96 -3.63 -6.38
C SER A 118 8.06 -3.23 -7.84
N TYR A 119 7.10 -3.69 -8.65
CA TYR A 119 6.95 -3.38 -10.06
C TYR A 119 5.65 -2.61 -10.24
N GLN A 120 5.77 -1.31 -10.48
CA GLN A 120 4.64 -0.41 -10.65
C GLN A 120 4.51 -0.01 -12.11
N VAL A 121 3.36 -0.31 -12.71
CA VAL A 121 3.05 0.09 -14.08
C VAL A 121 2.00 1.17 -14.05
N TRP A 122 2.49 2.41 -14.10
CA TRP A 122 1.70 3.62 -14.00
C TRP A 122 0.97 3.92 -15.29
N ARG A 123 -0.31 4.27 -15.19
CA ARG A 123 -1.08 4.81 -16.30
C ARG A 123 -1.08 6.33 -16.23
N ASN A 124 -0.54 6.96 -17.27
CA ASN A 124 -0.46 8.41 -17.40
C ASN A 124 -1.66 8.92 -18.21
N TYR A 125 -2.74 9.34 -17.55
CA TYR A 125 -3.82 10.12 -18.16
C TYR A 125 -3.58 11.60 -17.85
N LEU A 126 -3.79 12.50 -18.82
CA LEU A 126 -3.68 13.94 -18.62
C LEU A 126 -2.27 14.40 -18.26
N THR A 127 -1.39 14.34 -19.25
CA THR A 127 -0.07 14.93 -19.14
C THR A 127 -0.10 16.27 -19.85
N ASP A 128 0.48 17.32 -19.26
CA ASP A 128 0.58 18.67 -19.86
C ASP A 128 1.35 18.70 -21.19
N SER A 129 1.93 17.55 -21.55
CA SER A 129 2.60 17.31 -22.81
C SER A 129 1.97 16.13 -23.54
N ALA A 130 1.52 16.35 -24.77
CA ALA A 130 1.10 15.29 -25.69
C ALA A 130 2.23 14.28 -26.01
N LYS A 131 3.47 14.56 -25.59
CA LYS A 131 4.65 13.71 -25.84
C LYS A 131 4.89 12.67 -24.74
N LYS A 132 4.21 12.76 -23.58
CA LYS A 132 4.45 11.81 -22.49
C LYS A 132 3.83 10.45 -22.82
N ALA A 133 4.59 9.39 -22.57
CA ALA A 133 4.14 8.05 -22.86
C ALA A 133 2.93 7.67 -21.99
N PRO A 134 1.97 6.90 -22.54
CA PRO A 134 0.75 6.52 -21.84
C PRO A 134 1.00 5.66 -20.60
N TYR A 135 2.14 4.97 -20.53
CA TYR A 135 2.52 4.16 -19.38
C TYR A 135 3.97 4.40 -18.98
N THR A 136 4.29 4.14 -17.71
CA THR A 136 5.66 4.10 -17.20
C THR A 136 5.82 2.90 -16.28
N LEU A 137 6.80 2.05 -16.55
CA LEU A 137 7.27 1.04 -15.60
C LEU A 137 8.24 1.69 -14.62
N VAL A 138 7.99 1.52 -13.33
CA VAL A 138 8.92 1.84 -12.24
C VAL A 138 9.18 0.54 -11.47
N VAL A 139 10.45 0.25 -11.18
CA VAL A 139 10.82 -0.87 -10.29
C VAL A 139 11.63 -0.31 -9.14
N THR A 140 11.25 -0.67 -7.92
CA THR A 140 11.98 -0.32 -6.70
C THR A 140 12.54 -1.56 -6.01
N ASP A 141 13.67 -1.39 -5.32
CA ASP A 141 14.25 -2.42 -4.47
C ASP A 141 13.58 -2.49 -3.08
N VAL A 142 14.08 -3.38 -2.22
CA VAL A 142 13.60 -3.57 -0.84
C VAL A 142 13.74 -2.34 0.07
N ASN A 143 14.49 -1.32 -0.36
CA ASN A 143 14.69 -0.07 0.37
C ASN A 143 13.94 1.09 -0.31
N ASP A 144 12.96 0.78 -1.16
CA ASP A 144 12.16 1.74 -1.95
C ASP A 144 12.99 2.61 -2.91
N ARG A 145 14.19 2.17 -3.31
CA ARG A 145 15.01 2.90 -4.28
C ARG A 145 14.60 2.52 -5.69
N GLU A 146 14.33 3.52 -6.53
CA GLU A 146 14.08 3.31 -7.95
C GLU A 146 15.33 2.76 -8.66
N ILE A 147 15.21 1.57 -9.22
CA ILE A 147 16.28 0.89 -9.98
C ILE A 147 15.96 0.79 -11.48
N VAL A 148 14.68 0.94 -11.85
CA VAL A 148 14.25 0.98 -13.24
C VAL A 148 13.14 2.02 -13.38
N ARG A 149 13.27 2.87 -14.41
CA ARG A 149 12.18 3.69 -14.94
C ARG A 149 12.18 3.62 -16.45
N GLN A 150 11.06 3.21 -17.05
CA GLN A 150 10.93 3.04 -18.48
C GLN A 150 9.54 3.47 -18.97
N ASP A 151 9.53 4.50 -19.81
CA ASP A 151 8.32 4.90 -20.52
C ASP A 151 7.89 3.84 -21.54
N GLY A 152 6.57 3.70 -21.69
CA GLY A 152 5.95 2.63 -22.45
C GLY A 152 4.74 3.09 -23.25
N VAL A 153 4.63 2.55 -24.47
CA VAL A 153 3.49 2.76 -25.37
C VAL A 153 2.65 1.49 -25.44
N VAL A 154 1.33 1.66 -25.61
CA VAL A 154 0.44 0.52 -25.86
C VAL A 154 0.71 -0.01 -27.26
N VAL A 155 0.86 -1.33 -27.38
CA VAL A 155 1.02 -2.03 -28.66
C VAL A 155 -0.07 -3.07 -28.82
N LYS A 156 -0.41 -3.38 -30.07
CA LYS A 156 -1.23 -4.54 -30.41
C LYS A 156 -0.32 -5.77 -30.56
N ASN A 157 -0.89 -6.93 -30.33
CA ASN A 157 -0.22 -8.19 -30.63
C ASN A 157 -0.27 -8.50 -32.13
#